data_AF-A0A9P1AXJ1-F1
#
_entry.id   AF-A0A9P1AXJ1-F1
#
_cell.length_a   1.000
_cell.length_b   1.000
_cell.length_c   1.000
_cell.angle_alpha   90.00
_cell.angle_beta   90.00
_cell.angle_gamma   90.00
#
_symmetry.space_group_name_H-M   'P 1'
#
loop_
_entity.id
_entity.type
_entity.pdbx_description
1 polymer ?
#
loop_
_entity_poly.entity_id
_entity_poly.type
_entity_poly.pdbx_seq_one_letter_code
_entity_poly.pdbx_strand_id
1 'polypeptide(L)'
;MHAAYLLFLAVLARCQIHIANDNYFLEKQRLRRDTGTTTCADGMTTATRNIFDQTIANGKIWDCTLEAKAQAVIKECLSDNGGATNGTLKLSFSLTDNSTAESIISDSQTALGLAAKNLNSDSDVKEIIGCSYAQCEERVDILCLYSRSATTTPLP
;
A
#
# COMPACT_ATOMS: atom_id res chain seq x y z
N MET A 1 -4.96 45.22 35.04
CA MET A 1 -4.26 43.91 35.11
C MET A 1 -5.19 42.69 34.98
N HIS A 2 -6.38 42.80 34.35
CA HIS A 2 -7.31 41.65 34.22
C HIS A 2 -7.43 41.08 32.79
N ALA A 3 -7.08 41.85 31.75
CA ALA A 3 -7.22 41.41 30.35
C ALA A 3 -6.12 40.42 29.89
N ALA A 4 -4.91 40.52 30.45
CA ALA A 4 -3.79 39.65 30.06
C ALA A 4 -3.97 38.19 30.55
N TYR A 5 -4.68 37.99 31.67
CA TYR A 5 -4.92 36.66 32.25
C TYR A 5 -5.92 35.84 31.41
N LEU A 6 -6.94 36.50 30.85
CA LEU A 6 -7.95 35.87 30.00
C LEU A 6 -7.38 35.46 28.63
N LEU A 7 -6.46 36.24 28.07
CA LEU A 7 -5.74 35.88 26.84
C LEU A 7 -4.82 34.68 27.05
N PHE A 8 -4.14 34.59 28.20
CA PHE A 8 -3.25 33.47 28.50
C PHE A 8 -4.02 32.14 28.66
N LEU A 9 -5.21 32.17 29.30
CA LEU A 9 -6.09 31.01 29.41
C LEU A 9 -6.65 30.55 28.05
N ALA A 10 -7.01 31.49 27.16
CA ALA A 10 -7.50 31.16 25.83
C ALA A 10 -6.42 30.52 24.94
N VAL A 11 -5.17 30.97 25.05
CA VAL A 11 -4.02 30.39 24.32
C VAL A 11 -3.69 28.99 24.84
N LEU A 12 -3.68 28.78 26.16
CA LEU A 12 -3.47 27.46 26.75
C LEU A 12 -4.58 26.47 26.36
N ALA A 13 -5.85 26.91 26.36
CA ALA A 13 -6.96 26.08 25.92
C ALA A 13 -6.85 25.69 24.43
N ARG A 14 -6.45 26.62 23.55
CA ARG A 14 -6.22 26.33 22.13
C ARG A 14 -5.04 25.40 21.89
N CYS A 15 -3.96 25.52 22.66
CA CYS A 15 -2.85 24.56 22.62
C CYS A 15 -3.27 23.15 23.08
N GLN A 16 -4.05 23.04 24.15
CA GLN A 16 -4.56 21.75 24.62
C GLN A 16 -5.45 21.06 23.58
N ILE A 17 -6.29 21.83 22.88
CA ILE A 17 -7.15 21.32 21.79
C ILE A 17 -6.32 20.86 20.59
N HIS A 18 -5.25 21.58 20.21
CA HIS A 18 -4.36 21.16 19.12
C HIS A 18 -3.58 19.90 19.46
N ILE A 19 -3.01 19.80 20.67
CA ILE A 19 -2.28 18.62 21.13
C ILE A 19 -3.21 17.40 21.23
N ALA A 20 -4.45 17.57 21.68
CA ALA A 20 -5.44 16.49 21.71
C ALA A 20 -5.84 16.03 20.30
N ASN A 21 -5.97 16.95 19.35
CA ASN A 21 -6.28 16.65 17.95
C ASN A 21 -5.13 15.95 17.22
N ASP A 22 -3.89 16.37 17.48
CA ASP A 22 -2.69 15.72 16.93
C ASP A 22 -2.52 14.32 17.51
N ASN A 23 -2.75 14.14 18.81
CA ASN A 23 -2.77 12.82 19.43
C ASN A 23 -3.91 11.96 18.88
N TYR A 24 -5.11 12.50 18.67
CA TYR A 24 -6.22 11.77 18.05
C TYR A 24 -5.92 11.37 16.60
N PHE A 25 -5.27 12.23 15.82
CA PHE A 25 -4.84 11.91 14.45
C PHE A 25 -3.75 10.86 14.43
N LEU A 26 -2.72 11.00 15.28
CA LEU A 26 -1.64 10.02 15.44
C LEU A 26 -2.16 8.68 15.98
N GLU A 27 -3.15 8.70 16.87
CA GLU A 27 -3.80 7.52 17.41
C GLU A 27 -4.72 6.87 16.38
N LYS A 28 -5.42 7.63 15.52
CA LYS A 28 -6.08 7.07 14.33
C LYS A 28 -5.09 6.46 13.35
N GLN A 29 -3.90 7.05 13.17
CA GLN A 29 -2.86 6.46 12.33
C GLN A 29 -2.22 5.22 12.96
N ARG A 30 -2.07 5.18 14.29
CA ARG A 30 -1.63 3.99 15.04
C ARG A 30 -2.69 2.90 15.05
N LEU A 31 -3.97 3.25 15.24
CA LEU A 31 -5.09 2.33 15.11
C LEU A 31 -5.20 1.80 13.70
N ARG A 32 -4.98 2.59 12.62
CA ARG A 32 -4.85 2.03 11.26
C ARG A 32 -3.64 1.10 11.08
N ARG A 33 -2.62 1.21 11.93
CA ARG A 33 -1.45 0.33 11.95
C ARG A 33 -1.66 -0.93 12.81
N ASP A 34 -2.52 -0.86 13.84
CA ASP A 34 -2.79 -1.91 14.83
C ASP A 34 -4.14 -2.64 14.64
N THR A 35 -5.14 -2.04 13.97
CA THR A 35 -6.34 -2.75 13.54
C THR A 35 -6.02 -3.47 12.25
N GLY A 36 -5.60 -4.73 12.39
CA GLY A 36 -5.45 -5.71 11.33
C GLY A 36 -6.77 -6.02 10.62
N THR A 37 -7.33 -5.04 9.92
CA THR A 37 -8.01 -5.34 8.66
C THR A 37 -6.89 -5.58 7.66
N THR A 38 -6.54 -6.86 7.48
CA THR A 38 -5.60 -7.31 6.46
C THR A 38 -6.02 -6.87 5.05
N THR A 39 -7.27 -6.45 4.86
CA THR A 39 -7.83 -6.03 3.56
C THR A 39 -8.27 -4.57 3.55
N CYS A 40 -8.10 -3.93 2.40
CA CYS A 40 -8.67 -2.64 2.09
C CYS A 40 -10.17 -2.76 1.80
N ALA A 41 -10.94 -1.69 2.03
CA ALA A 41 -12.35 -1.66 1.66
C ALA A 41 -12.48 -1.85 0.12
N ASP A 42 -13.34 -2.78 -0.31
CA ASP A 42 -13.52 -3.19 -1.72
C ASP A 42 -12.24 -3.68 -2.42
N GLY A 43 -11.25 -4.07 -1.62
CA GLY A 43 -9.96 -4.60 -2.06
C GLY A 43 -10.02 -6.09 -2.40
N MET A 44 -8.84 -6.66 -2.64
CA MET A 44 -8.72 -8.10 -2.88
C MET A 44 -9.11 -8.94 -1.66
N THR A 45 -9.35 -10.24 -1.88
CA THR A 45 -9.61 -11.19 -0.79
C THR A 45 -8.41 -11.26 0.17
N THR A 46 -8.68 -11.57 1.45
CA THR A 46 -7.62 -11.76 2.45
C THR A 46 -6.61 -12.85 2.04
N ALA A 47 -7.06 -13.91 1.35
CA ALA A 47 -6.19 -14.97 0.90
C ALA A 47 -5.18 -14.46 -0.15
N THR A 48 -5.65 -13.71 -1.16
CA THR A 48 -4.79 -13.12 -2.18
C THR A 48 -3.85 -12.08 -1.59
N ARG A 49 -4.35 -11.27 -0.66
CA ARG A 49 -3.55 -10.29 0.07
C ARG A 49 -2.37 -10.95 0.81
N ASN A 50 -2.63 -12.04 1.53
CA ASN A 50 -1.61 -12.77 2.26
C ASN A 50 -0.51 -13.32 1.34
N ILE A 51 -0.87 -13.79 0.13
CA ILE A 51 0.10 -14.21 -0.88
C ILE A 51 1.01 -13.04 -1.25
N PHE A 52 0.47 -11.84 -1.46
CA PHE A 52 1.28 -10.67 -1.79
C PHE A 52 2.19 -10.24 -0.63
N ASP A 53 1.71 -10.29 0.61
CA ASP A 53 2.53 -9.99 1.80
C ASP A 53 3.69 -10.98 2.00
N GLN A 54 3.52 -12.24 1.58
CA GLN A 54 4.56 -13.25 1.60
C GLN A 54 5.52 -13.17 0.41
N THR A 55 5.18 -12.39 -0.62
CA THR A 55 5.93 -12.32 -1.89
C THR A 55 6.30 -10.88 -2.25
N ILE A 56 5.58 -10.25 -3.18
CA ILE A 56 5.88 -8.91 -3.76
C ILE A 56 5.84 -7.75 -2.77
N ALA A 57 5.07 -7.88 -1.69
CA ALA A 57 4.95 -6.89 -0.62
C ALA A 57 5.74 -7.26 0.64
N ASN A 58 6.57 -8.30 0.60
CA ASN A 58 7.30 -8.75 1.79
C ASN A 58 8.23 -7.66 2.33
N GLY A 59 8.06 -7.34 3.62
CA GLY A 59 8.82 -6.28 4.29
C GLY A 59 8.42 -4.85 3.94
N LYS A 60 7.35 -4.65 3.14
CA LYS A 60 6.85 -3.34 2.71
C LYS A 60 5.60 -2.94 3.50
N ILE A 61 5.29 -1.64 3.51
CA ILE A 61 4.07 -1.13 4.17
C ILE A 61 2.96 -1.08 3.12
N TRP A 62 1.85 -1.75 3.40
CA TRP A 62 0.71 -1.70 2.48
C TRP A 62 -0.10 -0.41 2.59
N ASP A 63 -0.50 0.12 1.44
CA ASP A 63 -1.31 1.33 1.32
C ASP A 63 -2.55 1.09 0.44
N CYS A 64 -3.72 1.22 1.06
CA CYS A 64 -5.01 1.02 0.40
C CYS A 64 -5.30 2.03 -0.72
N THR A 65 -4.70 3.22 -0.68
CA THR A 65 -4.83 4.22 -1.75
C THR A 65 -4.06 3.76 -2.99
N LEU A 66 -2.88 3.17 -2.79
CA LEU A 66 -2.11 2.58 -3.88
C LEU A 66 -2.78 1.33 -4.43
N GLU A 67 -3.37 0.47 -3.58
CA GLU A 67 -4.17 -0.68 -4.02
C GLU A 67 -5.36 -0.22 -4.86
N ALA A 68 -6.14 0.77 -4.41
CA ALA A 68 -7.29 1.27 -5.16
C ALA A 68 -6.89 1.87 -6.53
N LYS A 69 -5.76 2.59 -6.59
CA LYS A 69 -5.21 3.09 -7.86
C LYS A 69 -4.77 1.96 -8.78
N ALA A 70 -4.06 0.96 -8.23
CA ALA A 70 -3.66 -0.21 -9.00
C ALA A 70 -4.89 -0.95 -9.55
N GLN A 71 -5.94 -1.09 -8.73
CA GLN A 71 -7.19 -1.71 -9.12
C GLN A 71 -7.89 -0.96 -10.26
N ALA A 72 -7.94 0.37 -10.19
CA ALA A 72 -8.55 1.19 -11.23
C ALA A 72 -7.84 1.01 -12.59
N VAL A 73 -6.51 0.99 -12.59
CA VAL A 73 -5.71 0.83 -13.80
C VAL A 73 -5.76 -0.60 -14.33
N ILE A 74 -5.60 -1.61 -13.48
CA ILE A 74 -5.44 -2.99 -13.93
C ILE A 74 -6.73 -3.58 -14.52
N LYS A 75 -7.90 -3.05 -14.13
CA LYS A 75 -9.21 -3.38 -14.70
C LYS A 75 -9.38 -2.95 -16.17
N GLU A 76 -8.55 -2.04 -16.66
CA GLU A 76 -8.58 -1.62 -18.07
C GLU A 76 -7.95 -2.68 -19.00
N CYS A 77 -7.28 -3.70 -18.45
CA CYS A 77 -6.72 -4.83 -19.20
C CYS A 77 -5.80 -4.43 -20.37
N LEU A 78 -5.14 -3.28 -20.26
CA LEU A 78 -4.25 -2.75 -21.28
C LEU A 78 -3.10 -3.73 -21.57
N SER A 79 -2.80 -3.92 -22.84
CA SER A 79 -1.77 -4.87 -23.32
C SER A 79 -0.34 -4.40 -23.10
N ASP A 80 -0.12 -3.17 -22.64
CA ASP A 80 1.22 -2.64 -22.41
C ASP A 80 1.98 -3.58 -21.47
N ASN A 81 3.10 -4.11 -21.98
CA ASN A 81 3.88 -5.13 -21.33
C ASN A 81 4.35 -4.65 -19.97
N GLY A 82 4.09 -5.49 -18.97
CA GLY A 82 4.47 -5.22 -17.61
C GLY A 82 5.98 -5.06 -17.47
N GLY A 83 6.39 -3.84 -17.17
CA GLY A 83 7.76 -3.50 -16.83
C GLY A 83 7.86 -3.15 -15.35
N ALA A 84 9.01 -3.47 -14.78
CA ALA A 84 9.45 -2.91 -13.51
C ALA A 84 10.03 -1.51 -13.75
N THR A 85 9.47 -0.49 -13.12
CA THR A 85 10.05 0.86 -13.03
C THR A 85 10.20 1.24 -11.56
N ASN A 86 10.89 2.34 -11.26
CA ASN A 86 11.07 2.84 -9.88
C ASN A 86 9.76 3.13 -9.11
N GLY A 87 8.58 3.03 -9.74
CA GLY A 87 7.28 3.26 -9.12
C GLY A 87 6.20 2.23 -9.45
N THR A 88 6.47 1.27 -10.34
CA THR A 88 5.43 0.35 -10.84
C THR A 88 6.02 -1.01 -11.20
N LEU A 89 5.31 -2.09 -10.84
CA LEU A 89 5.54 -3.45 -11.33
C LEU A 89 4.24 -3.96 -11.95
N LYS A 90 4.30 -4.47 -13.16
CA LYS A 90 3.20 -5.24 -13.75
C LYS A 90 3.68 -6.63 -14.15
N LEU A 91 2.89 -7.64 -13.82
CA LEU A 91 3.13 -9.05 -14.14
C LEU A 91 1.88 -9.60 -14.83
N SER A 92 2.08 -10.52 -15.77
CA SER A 92 1.00 -11.16 -16.52
C SER A 92 1.22 -12.66 -16.54
N PHE A 93 0.20 -13.42 -16.17
CA PHE A 93 0.23 -14.88 -16.13
C PHE A 93 -0.89 -15.43 -17.01
N SER A 94 -0.59 -16.38 -17.88
CA SER A 94 -1.62 -17.02 -18.70
C SER A 94 -2.65 -17.75 -17.83
N LEU A 95 -3.92 -17.61 -18.16
CA LEU A 95 -5.00 -18.45 -17.63
C LEU A 95 -4.94 -19.80 -18.35
N THR A 96 -5.13 -20.86 -17.58
CA THR A 96 -5.38 -22.20 -18.10
C THR A 96 -6.87 -22.52 -18.01
N ASP A 97 -7.37 -23.42 -18.85
CA ASP A 97 -8.78 -23.81 -18.85
C ASP A 97 -9.24 -24.25 -17.45
N ASN A 98 -10.32 -23.62 -16.95
CA ASN A 98 -10.93 -23.81 -15.63
C ASN A 98 -10.15 -23.25 -14.41
N SER A 99 -9.09 -22.46 -14.60
CA SER A 99 -8.42 -21.76 -13.50
C SER A 99 -9.12 -20.44 -13.15
N THR A 100 -9.14 -20.07 -11.86
CA THR A 100 -9.56 -18.72 -11.43
C THR A 100 -8.34 -17.81 -11.32
N ALA A 101 -8.58 -16.50 -11.30
CA ALA A 101 -7.48 -15.55 -11.10
C ALA A 101 -6.72 -15.80 -9.79
N GLU A 102 -7.45 -16.11 -8.72
CA GLU A 102 -6.87 -16.42 -7.41
C GLU A 102 -6.06 -17.72 -7.41
N SER A 103 -6.48 -18.75 -8.15
CA SER A 103 -5.70 -19.99 -8.26
C SER A 103 -4.39 -19.74 -9.01
N ILE A 104 -4.42 -18.99 -10.11
CA ILE A 104 -3.21 -18.60 -10.85
C ILE A 104 -2.26 -17.78 -9.96
N ILE A 105 -2.78 -16.84 -9.18
CA ILE A 105 -1.95 -16.05 -8.24
C ILE A 105 -1.32 -16.95 -7.17
N SER A 106 -2.09 -17.89 -6.63
CA SER A 106 -1.59 -18.88 -5.66
C SER A 106 -0.47 -19.73 -6.25
N ASP A 107 -0.63 -20.22 -7.47
CA ASP A 107 0.37 -21.05 -8.14
C ASP A 107 1.63 -20.25 -8.56
N SER A 108 1.47 -18.94 -8.76
CA SER A 108 2.53 -18.04 -9.21
C SER A 108 3.37 -17.44 -8.08
N GLN A 109 3.20 -17.88 -6.83
CA GLN A 109 3.92 -17.37 -5.65
C GLN A 109 5.44 -17.29 -5.84
N THR A 110 6.05 -18.33 -6.42
CA THR A 110 7.50 -18.35 -6.69
C THR A 110 7.91 -17.25 -7.68
N ALA A 111 7.15 -17.08 -8.76
CA ALA A 111 7.41 -16.04 -9.75
C ALA A 111 7.23 -14.63 -9.17
N LEU A 112 6.21 -14.44 -8.33
CA LEU A 112 5.97 -13.22 -7.57
C LEU A 112 7.15 -12.88 -6.66
N GLY A 113 7.67 -13.86 -5.91
CA GLY A 113 8.84 -13.68 -5.06
C GLY A 113 10.12 -13.34 -5.85
N LEU A 114 10.30 -13.90 -7.05
CA LEU A 114 11.44 -13.56 -7.93
C LEU A 114 11.33 -12.15 -8.50
N ALA A 115 10.13 -11.74 -8.94
CA ALA A 115 9.88 -10.38 -9.43
C ALA A 115 10.20 -9.33 -8.34
N ALA A 116 9.82 -9.61 -7.09
CA ALA A 116 10.12 -8.76 -5.94
C ALA A 116 11.62 -8.55 -5.73
N LYS A 117 12.42 -9.62 -5.87
CA LYS A 117 13.88 -9.56 -5.70
C LYS A 117 14.56 -8.74 -6.79
N ASN A 118 14.06 -8.82 -8.03
CA ASN A 118 14.58 -8.06 -9.15
C ASN A 118 14.26 -6.56 -9.07
N LEU A 119 13.26 -6.17 -8.26
CA LEU A 119 12.90 -4.79 -7.99
C LEU A 119 13.71 -4.14 -6.86
N ASN A 120 14.26 -4.94 -5.96
CA ASN A 120 15.02 -4.43 -4.82
C ASN A 120 16.37 -3.87 -5.29
N SER A 121 16.40 -2.59 -5.63
CA SER A 121 17.62 -1.79 -5.61
C SER A 121 17.93 -1.38 -4.16
N ASP A 122 18.74 -2.20 -3.48
CA ASP A 122 19.76 -1.83 -2.48
C ASP A 122 19.58 -0.51 -1.68
N SER A 123 18.40 -0.25 -1.12
CA SER A 123 18.21 0.96 -0.30
C SER A 123 17.37 0.68 0.93
N ASP A 124 17.88 1.13 2.09
CA ASP A 124 17.25 1.10 3.42
C ASP A 124 15.95 1.93 3.53
N VAL A 125 15.27 2.17 2.40
CA VAL A 125 14.04 2.95 2.33
C VAL A 125 12.87 2.02 2.62
N LYS A 126 12.07 2.35 3.64
CA LYS A 126 10.76 1.73 3.84
C LYS A 126 9.88 2.06 2.64
N GLU A 127 9.66 1.06 1.80
CA GLU A 127 8.84 1.17 0.61
C GLU A 127 7.38 0.95 0.97
N ILE A 128 6.53 1.87 0.53
CA ILE A 128 5.08 1.77 0.60
C ILE A 128 4.59 1.15 -0.70
N ILE A 129 3.71 0.16 -0.62
CA ILE A 129 3.20 -0.60 -1.77
C ILE A 129 1.68 -0.72 -1.73
N GLY A 130 1.05 -0.73 -2.89
CA GLY A 130 -0.30 -1.26 -3.03
C GLY A 130 -0.43 -1.99 -4.36
N CYS A 131 -0.90 -3.23 -4.31
CA CYS A 131 -1.09 -4.04 -5.50
C CYS A 131 -2.56 -4.37 -5.72
N SER A 132 -2.91 -4.69 -6.96
CA SER A 132 -4.19 -5.28 -7.32
C SER A 132 -4.01 -6.22 -8.52
N TYR A 133 -5.07 -6.95 -8.87
CA TYR A 133 -5.06 -7.84 -10.03
C TYR A 133 -6.39 -7.77 -10.78
N ALA A 134 -6.37 -8.17 -12.05
CA ALA A 134 -7.55 -8.35 -12.87
C ALA A 134 -7.40 -9.60 -13.75
N GLN A 135 -8.52 -10.27 -14.00
CA GLN A 135 -8.61 -11.29 -15.04
C GLN A 135 -8.91 -10.59 -16.37
N CYS A 136 -8.02 -10.77 -17.35
CA CYS A 136 -8.05 -10.12 -18.65
C CYS A 136 -8.03 -11.18 -19.74
N GLU A 137 -9.19 -11.47 -20.36
CA GLU A 137 -9.34 -12.50 -21.40
C GLU A 137 -8.65 -13.84 -21.01
N GLU A 138 -7.46 -14.11 -21.54
CA GLU A 138 -6.68 -15.34 -21.35
C GLU A 138 -5.50 -15.17 -20.37
N ARG A 139 -5.49 -14.13 -19.54
CA ARG A 139 -4.43 -13.88 -18.55
C ARG A 139 -4.94 -13.26 -17.26
N VAL A 140 -4.11 -13.35 -16.22
CA VAL A 140 -4.24 -12.62 -14.97
C VAL A 140 -3.13 -11.58 -14.93
N ASP A 141 -3.52 -10.31 -14.89
CA ASP A 141 -2.59 -9.20 -14.76
C ASP A 141 -2.55 -8.75 -13.30
N ILE A 142 -1.34 -8.55 -12.77
CA ILE A 142 -1.07 -8.01 -11.43
C ILE A 142 -0.35 -6.69 -11.61
N LEU A 143 -0.79 -5.66 -10.91
CA LEU A 143 -0.15 -4.34 -10.88
C LEU A 143 0.17 -3.96 -9.44
N CYS A 144 1.42 -3.60 -9.17
CA CYS A 144 1.86 -3.00 -7.92
C CYS A 144 2.36 -1.59 -8.18
N LEU A 145 1.95 -0.66 -7.33
CA LEU A 145 2.44 0.70 -7.29
C LEU A 145 3.29 0.88 -6.04
N TYR A 146 4.41 1.58 -6.19
CA TYR A 146 5.37 1.84 -5.13
C TYR A 146 5.47 3.33 -4.84
N SER A 147 5.67 3.66 -3.58
CA SER A 147 6.02 5.00 -3.13
C SER A 147 7.15 4.92 -2.12
N ARG A 148 8.16 5.78 -2.27
CA ARG A 148 9.25 5.89 -1.30
C ARG A 148 8.82 6.87 -0.21
N SER A 149 8.71 6.39 1.02
CA SER A 149 8.68 7.28 2.17
C SER A 149 10.12 7.67 2.51
N ALA A 150 10.58 8.81 2.00
CA ALA A 150 11.83 9.38 2.48
C ALA A 150 11.62 9.78 3.95
N THR A 151 12.26 9.06 4.88
CA THR A 151 12.52 9.64 6.20
C THR A 151 13.51 10.77 5.98
N THR A 152 13.01 11.99 5.78
CA THR A 152 13.81 13.20 5.98
C THR A 152 14.28 13.18 7.42
N THR A 153 15.56 12.87 7.63
CA THR A 153 16.26 13.19 8.87
C THR A 153 16.08 14.69 9.10
N PRO A 154 15.62 15.15 10.28
CA PRO A 154 15.67 16.58 10.58
C PRO A 154 17.15 17.00 10.46
N LEU A 155 17.45 18.03 9.67
CA LEU A 155 18.79 18.62 9.72
C LEU A 155 19.05 19.13 11.15
N PRO A 156 20.28 18.98 11.66
CA PRO A 156 20.69 19.55 12.94
C PRO A 156 20.60 21.08 12.95
#